data_AF-Q1IPH4-F1
#
_entry.id   AF-Q1IPH4-F1
#
_cell.length_a   1.000
_cell.length_b   1.000
_cell.length_c   1.000
_cell.angle_alpha   90.00
_cell.angle_beta   90.00
_cell.angle_gamma   90.00
#
_symmetry.space_group_name_H-M   'P 1'
#
loop_
_entity.id
_entity.type
_entity.pdbx_description
1 polymer ?
#
loop_
_entity_poly.entity_id
_entity_poly.type
_entity_poly.pdbx_seq_one_letter_code
_entity_poly.pdbx_strand_id
1 'polypeptide(L)'
;MVLKCAVDRINDVRAAKAIAAISLGLSALYLVELLVFYRNDYLAFPWEASPTAVLRGMPFLPLVALAAAVVALCVWKANSHGRAKSRTPIWALAWSVLAVLSLAPCGFVFSHQGAVHTQMSAVASVRTLSVALREYAKAHPSEGYPSSISQLTQPTDAPWQIDPVLGAGIKSAYRFAYAANSGAVGKRTRYTISAEPLHPKSPYSNRFFFTDESGVIRMEKDKKATADSAALQ
;
A
#
# COMPACT_ATOMS: atom_id res chain seq x y z
N MET A 1 -55.17 -30.29 2.30
CA MET A 1 -53.77 -30.74 2.43
C MET A 1 -52.93 -30.43 1.18
N VAL A 2 -53.44 -30.65 -0.04
CA VAL A 2 -52.72 -30.40 -1.31
C VAL A 2 -52.35 -28.92 -1.55
N LEU A 3 -53.23 -27.98 -1.18
CA LEU A 3 -52.98 -26.53 -1.39
C LEU A 3 -51.81 -25.98 -0.54
N LYS A 4 -51.65 -26.49 0.69
CA LYS A 4 -50.59 -26.04 1.62
C LYS A 4 -49.20 -26.44 1.10
N CYS A 5 -49.08 -27.65 0.56
CA CYS A 5 -47.87 -28.16 -0.07
C CYS A 5 -47.51 -27.42 -1.38
N ALA A 6 -48.50 -26.90 -2.11
CA ALA A 6 -48.27 -26.09 -3.31
C ALA A 6 -47.76 -24.67 -2.97
N VAL A 7 -48.29 -24.05 -1.91
CA VAL A 7 -47.86 -22.72 -1.44
C VAL A 7 -46.44 -22.77 -0.86
N ASP A 8 -46.11 -23.78 -0.05
CA ASP A 8 -44.76 -23.96 0.49
C ASP A 8 -43.73 -24.20 -0.64
N ARG A 9 -44.11 -24.96 -1.67
CA ARG A 9 -43.27 -25.22 -2.86
C ARG A 9 -43.00 -23.97 -3.70
N ILE A 10 -43.92 -23.00 -3.75
CA ILE A 10 -43.74 -21.74 -4.46
C ILE A 10 -42.82 -20.79 -3.65
N ASN A 11 -42.94 -20.81 -2.32
CA ASN A 11 -42.10 -19.98 -1.44
C ASN A 11 -40.63 -20.41 -1.47
N ASP A 12 -40.34 -21.72 -1.53
CA ASP A 12 -38.96 -22.23 -1.58
C ASP A 12 -38.22 -21.87 -2.87
N VAL A 13 -38.89 -21.94 -4.03
CA VAL A 13 -38.26 -21.60 -5.32
C VAL A 13 -38.01 -20.09 -5.40
N ARG A 14 -38.89 -19.28 -4.83
CA ARG A 14 -38.70 -17.82 -4.73
C ARG A 14 -37.54 -17.47 -3.80
N ALA A 15 -37.42 -18.15 -2.66
CA ALA A 15 -36.31 -17.96 -1.72
C ALA A 15 -34.95 -18.31 -2.35
N ALA A 16 -34.85 -19.45 -3.03
CA ALA A 16 -33.59 -19.86 -3.69
C ALA A 16 -33.17 -18.89 -4.81
N LYS A 17 -34.12 -18.39 -5.61
CA LYS A 17 -33.86 -17.37 -6.63
C LYS A 17 -33.44 -16.04 -6.02
N ALA A 18 -34.06 -15.63 -4.91
CA ALA A 18 -33.71 -14.41 -4.19
C ALA A 18 -32.26 -14.47 -3.65
N ILE A 19 -31.87 -15.59 -3.04
CA ILE A 19 -30.51 -15.77 -2.51
C ILE A 19 -29.46 -15.73 -3.63
N ALA A 20 -29.73 -16.38 -4.76
CA ALA A 20 -28.83 -16.33 -5.92
C ALA A 20 -28.73 -14.92 -6.55
N ALA A 21 -29.83 -14.17 -6.57
CA ALA A 21 -29.82 -12.79 -7.04
C ALA A 21 -29.02 -11.88 -6.09
N ILE A 22 -29.13 -12.08 -4.78
CA ILE A 22 -28.37 -11.33 -3.77
C ILE A 22 -26.87 -11.60 -3.91
N SER A 23 -26.45 -12.85 -4.08
CA SER A 23 -25.01 -13.16 -4.23
C SER A 23 -24.43 -12.54 -5.50
N LEU A 24 -25.19 -12.55 -6.61
CA LEU A 24 -24.78 -11.94 -7.87
C LEU A 24 -24.74 -10.40 -7.77
N GLY A 25 -25.70 -9.80 -7.06
CA GLY A 25 -25.72 -8.37 -6.75
C GLY A 25 -24.55 -7.92 -5.88
N LEU A 26 -24.22 -8.69 -4.83
CA LEU A 26 -23.05 -8.43 -3.98
C LEU A 26 -21.74 -8.56 -4.75
N SER A 27 -21.66 -9.52 -5.67
CA SER A 27 -20.49 -9.70 -6.55
C SER A 27 -20.32 -8.54 -7.53
N ALA A 28 -21.44 -8.02 -8.07
CA ALA A 28 -21.43 -6.85 -8.96
C ALA A 28 -21.08 -5.55 -8.23
N LEU A 29 -21.63 -5.33 -7.03
CA LEU A 29 -21.25 -4.20 -6.16
C LEU A 29 -19.76 -4.21 -5.85
N TYR A 30 -19.19 -5.39 -5.60
CA TYR A 30 -17.76 -5.55 -5.38
C TYR A 30 -16.91 -5.22 -6.61
N LEU A 31 -17.35 -5.61 -7.82
CA LEU A 31 -16.68 -5.19 -9.07
C LEU A 31 -16.73 -3.67 -9.28
N VAL A 32 -17.82 -3.02 -8.88
CA VAL A 32 -17.93 -1.55 -8.92
C VAL A 32 -16.95 -0.91 -7.94
N GLU A 33 -16.81 -1.44 -6.72
CA GLU A 33 -15.80 -0.96 -5.78
C GLU A 33 -14.37 -1.11 -6.33
N LEU A 34 -14.04 -2.25 -6.94
CA LEU A 34 -12.74 -2.45 -7.61
C LEU A 34 -12.52 -1.47 -8.77
N LEU A 35 -13.55 -1.19 -9.57
CA LEU A 35 -13.46 -0.24 -10.67
C LEU A 35 -13.32 1.21 -10.18
N VAL A 36 -14.01 1.58 -9.11
CA VAL A 36 -13.85 2.89 -8.44
C VAL A 36 -12.44 3.01 -7.87
N PHE A 37 -11.90 1.93 -7.29
CA PHE A 37 -10.53 1.88 -6.76
C PHE A 37 -9.48 1.94 -7.87
N TYR A 38 -9.75 1.34 -9.03
CA TYR A 38 -8.85 1.36 -10.20
C TYR A 38 -8.90 2.70 -10.96
N ARG A 39 -10.08 3.32 -11.07
CA ARG A 39 -10.29 4.55 -11.86
C ARG A 39 -9.91 5.81 -11.09
N ASN A 40 -10.16 5.83 -9.79
CA ASN A 40 -9.70 6.96 -8.99
C ASN A 40 -8.22 6.74 -8.71
N ASP A 41 -7.39 7.57 -9.34
CA ASP A 41 -6.00 7.82 -8.97
C ASP A 41 -5.96 8.36 -7.53
N TYR A 42 -6.28 7.52 -6.54
CA TYR A 42 -6.11 7.81 -5.12
C TYR A 42 -4.60 7.86 -4.85
N LEU A 43 -4.03 9.00 -5.22
CA LEU A 43 -2.81 9.64 -4.74
C LEU A 43 -1.83 8.67 -4.11
N ALA A 44 -1.04 7.97 -4.94
CA ALA A 44 0.22 7.31 -4.62
C ALA A 44 0.28 6.27 -3.47
N PHE A 45 -0.64 6.21 -2.51
CA PHE A 45 -0.60 5.34 -1.33
C PHE A 45 -2.02 5.07 -0.74
N PRO A 46 -2.85 4.21 -1.38
CA PRO A 46 -4.21 3.89 -0.90
C PRO A 46 -4.30 3.29 0.53
N TRP A 47 -3.20 2.74 1.05
CA TRP A 47 -3.13 2.14 2.39
C TRP A 47 -2.67 3.11 3.49
N GLU A 48 -2.18 4.30 3.17
CA GLU A 48 -1.81 5.31 4.18
C GLU A 48 -3.01 6.12 4.67
N ALA A 49 -4.04 6.29 3.84
CA ALA A 49 -5.23 7.07 4.16
C ALA A 49 -6.51 6.23 4.35
N SER A 50 -6.50 4.93 4.01
CA SER A 50 -7.68 4.09 4.22
C SER A 50 -7.85 3.73 5.70
N PRO A 51 -9.07 3.81 6.26
CA PRO A 51 -9.33 3.33 7.60
C PRO A 51 -8.92 1.86 7.66
N THR A 52 -8.01 1.51 8.57
CA THR A 52 -7.51 0.13 8.75
C THR A 52 -8.63 -0.90 8.92
N ALA A 53 -9.82 -0.47 9.34
CA ALA A 53 -11.05 -1.25 9.40
C ALA A 53 -11.53 -1.74 8.02
N VAL A 54 -11.43 -0.93 6.97
CA VAL A 54 -11.86 -1.28 5.61
C VAL A 54 -10.96 -2.36 5.02
N LEU A 55 -9.64 -2.19 5.16
CA LEU A 55 -8.67 -3.19 4.70
C LEU A 55 -8.77 -4.51 5.48
N ARG A 56 -9.09 -4.46 6.77
CA ARG A 56 -9.37 -5.67 7.57
C ARG A 56 -10.70 -6.32 7.18
N GLY A 57 -11.69 -5.55 6.73
CA GLY A 57 -13.03 -6.03 6.36
C GLY A 57 -13.11 -6.71 4.99
N MET A 58 -12.32 -6.24 4.02
CA MET A 58 -12.32 -6.74 2.63
C MET A 58 -12.18 -8.27 2.46
N PRO A 59 -11.33 -9.00 3.21
CA PRO A 59 -11.24 -10.45 3.06
C PRO A 59 -12.46 -11.23 3.58
N PHE A 60 -13.36 -10.60 4.35
CA PHE A 60 -14.53 -11.29 4.92
C PHE A 60 -15.74 -11.32 3.99
N LEU A 61 -15.90 -10.35 3.09
CA LEU A 61 -16.95 -10.34 2.07
C LEU A 61 -17.00 -11.61 1.19
N PRO A 62 -15.88 -12.13 0.66
CA PRO A 62 -15.88 -13.37 -0.11
C PRO A 62 -16.20 -14.61 0.74
N LEU A 63 -15.83 -14.61 2.03
CA LEU A 63 -16.19 -15.71 2.95
C LEU A 63 -17.71 -15.73 3.21
N VAL A 64 -18.33 -14.56 3.35
CA VAL A 64 -19.79 -14.43 3.48
C VAL A 64 -20.49 -14.90 2.19
N ALA A 65 -19.95 -14.56 1.01
CA ALA A 65 -20.48 -15.01 -0.27
C ALA A 65 -20.36 -16.54 -0.45
N LEU A 66 -19.22 -17.13 -0.05
CA LEU A 66 -19.01 -18.58 -0.06
C LEU A 66 -19.96 -19.29 0.90
N ALA A 67 -20.12 -18.77 2.12
CA ALA A 67 -21.05 -19.31 3.11
C ALA A 67 -22.50 -19.28 2.59
N ALA A 68 -22.92 -18.17 1.98
CA ALA A 68 -24.24 -18.04 1.36
C ALA A 68 -24.44 -19.04 0.20
N ALA A 69 -23.42 -19.25 -0.63
CA ALA A 69 -23.45 -20.25 -1.70
C ALA A 69 -23.56 -21.68 -1.15
N VAL A 70 -22.83 -22.02 -0.09
CA VAL A 70 -22.90 -23.33 0.59
C VAL A 70 -24.30 -23.57 1.17
N VAL A 71 -24.86 -22.58 1.87
CA VAL A 71 -26.22 -22.67 2.43
C VAL A 71 -27.25 -22.89 1.32
N ALA A 72 -27.14 -22.18 0.20
CA ALA A 72 -28.05 -22.34 -0.94
C ALA A 72 -28.04 -23.78 -1.52
N LEU A 73 -26.90 -24.46 -1.52
CA LEU A 73 -26.80 -25.85 -1.98
C LEU A 73 -27.36 -26.84 -0.97
N CYS A 74 -27.12 -26.61 0.32
CA CYS A 74 -27.67 -27.46 1.38
C CYS A 74 -29.20 -27.43 1.32
N VAL A 75 -29.79 -26.25 1.16
CA VAL A 75 -31.24 -26.06 0.96
C VAL A 75 -31.71 -26.75 -0.33
N TRP A 76 -30.98 -26.59 -1.44
CA TRP A 76 -31.32 -27.25 -2.70
C TRP A 76 -31.28 -28.79 -2.60
N LYS A 77 -30.23 -29.34 -1.96
CA LYS A 77 -30.05 -30.80 -1.81
C LYS A 77 -31.16 -31.38 -0.94
N ALA A 78 -31.47 -30.75 0.19
CA ALA A 78 -32.54 -31.19 1.09
C ALA A 78 -33.90 -31.27 0.40
N ASN A 79 -34.14 -30.40 -0.59
CA ASN A 79 -35.42 -30.28 -1.28
C ASN A 79 -35.47 -31.03 -2.64
N SER A 80 -34.44 -31.80 -2.98
CA SER A 80 -34.28 -32.43 -4.30
C SER A 80 -34.78 -33.88 -4.41
N HIS A 81 -35.41 -34.43 -3.37
CA HIS A 81 -36.00 -35.78 -3.40
C HIS A 81 -37.07 -35.90 -4.52
N GLY A 82 -36.65 -36.41 -5.68
CA GLY A 82 -37.52 -36.76 -6.81
C GLY A 82 -37.45 -35.87 -8.06
N ARG A 83 -36.50 -34.93 -8.19
CA ARG A 83 -36.40 -34.06 -9.39
C ARG A 83 -35.11 -34.25 -10.21
N ALA A 84 -35.27 -34.18 -11.52
CA ALA A 84 -34.23 -34.37 -12.54
C ALA A 84 -33.00 -33.47 -12.32
N LYS A 85 -31.84 -34.04 -12.68
CA LYS A 85 -30.46 -33.61 -12.39
C LYS A 85 -30.12 -32.25 -13.03
N SER A 86 -30.60 -31.15 -12.44
CA SER A 86 -30.25 -29.78 -12.83
C SER A 86 -28.77 -29.48 -12.49
N ARG A 87 -27.99 -29.04 -13.50
CA ARG A 87 -26.55 -28.69 -13.38
C ARG A 87 -26.28 -27.29 -12.82
N THR A 88 -27.31 -26.45 -12.68
CA THR A 88 -27.20 -25.05 -12.24
C THR A 88 -26.52 -24.81 -10.87
N PRO A 89 -26.67 -25.65 -9.82
CA PRO A 89 -26.02 -25.40 -8.53
C PRO A 89 -24.51 -25.60 -8.56
N ILE A 90 -24.01 -26.50 -9.42
CA ILE A 90 -22.58 -26.83 -9.53
C ILE A 90 -21.81 -25.65 -10.14
N TRP A 91 -22.41 -24.99 -11.14
CA TRP A 91 -21.79 -23.81 -11.77
C TRP A 91 -21.76 -22.61 -10.84
N ALA A 92 -22.83 -22.37 -10.05
CA ALA A 92 -22.85 -21.27 -9.08
C ALA A 92 -21.75 -21.40 -8.02
N LEU A 93 -21.49 -22.63 -7.55
CA LEU A 93 -20.35 -22.93 -6.69
C LEU A 93 -19.02 -22.64 -7.36
N ALA A 94 -18.83 -23.18 -8.57
CA ALA A 94 -17.57 -23.05 -9.30
C ALA A 94 -17.20 -21.58 -9.51
N TRP A 95 -18.16 -20.73 -9.88
CA TRP A 95 -17.94 -19.28 -10.01
C TRP A 95 -17.61 -18.60 -8.68
N SER A 96 -18.30 -18.95 -7.60
CA SER A 96 -18.00 -18.39 -6.27
C SER A 96 -16.60 -18.77 -5.77
N VAL A 97 -16.18 -20.04 -5.96
CA VAL A 97 -14.87 -20.53 -5.56
C VAL A 97 -13.76 -19.89 -6.40
N LEU A 98 -13.97 -19.72 -7.71
CA LEU A 98 -13.01 -19.05 -8.59
C LEU A 98 -12.85 -17.56 -8.23
N ALA A 99 -13.93 -16.88 -7.83
CA ALA A 99 -13.87 -15.50 -7.36
C ALA A 99 -13.12 -15.35 -6.02
N VAL A 100 -13.18 -16.36 -5.14
CA VAL A 100 -12.42 -16.38 -3.88
C VAL A 100 -10.94 -16.68 -4.14
N LEU A 101 -10.63 -17.66 -5.01
CA LEU A 101 -9.26 -18.08 -5.33
C LEU A 101 -8.47 -16.99 -6.08
N SER A 102 -9.13 -16.18 -6.92
CA SER A 102 -8.46 -15.07 -7.61
C SER A 102 -8.06 -13.92 -6.67
N LEU A 103 -8.64 -13.86 -5.47
CA LEU A 103 -8.47 -12.75 -4.52
C LEU A 103 -7.32 -12.94 -3.53
N ALA A 104 -7.00 -14.19 -3.16
CA ALA A 104 -5.94 -14.50 -2.20
C ALA A 104 -4.55 -13.96 -2.61
N PRO A 105 -4.15 -13.98 -3.90
CA PRO A 105 -2.89 -13.37 -4.33
C PRO A 105 -2.89 -11.84 -4.22
N CYS A 106 -4.03 -11.17 -4.41
CA CYS A 106 -4.11 -9.72 -4.41
C CYS A 106 -3.71 -9.13 -3.05
N GLY A 107 -4.29 -9.59 -1.95
CA GLY A 107 -3.99 -9.06 -0.60
C GLY A 107 -2.52 -9.21 -0.19
N PHE A 108 -1.88 -10.32 -0.56
CA PHE A 108 -0.48 -10.56 -0.25
C PHE A 108 0.46 -9.64 -1.06
N VAL A 109 0.21 -9.51 -2.36
CA VAL A 109 1.05 -8.68 -3.25
C VAL A 109 0.97 -7.21 -2.85
N PHE A 110 -0.20 -6.66 -2.55
CA PHE A 110 -0.35 -5.24 -2.23
C PHE A 110 0.33 -4.83 -0.91
N SER A 111 0.30 -5.69 0.11
CA SER A 111 0.93 -5.37 1.40
C SER A 111 2.47 -5.29 1.29
N HIS A 112 3.10 -6.19 0.55
CA HIS A 112 4.56 -6.18 0.39
C HIS A 112 5.05 -5.00 -0.46
N GLN A 113 4.31 -4.67 -1.53
CA GLN A 113 4.66 -3.58 -2.45
C GLN A 113 4.73 -2.22 -1.73
N GLY A 114 3.86 -1.97 -0.75
CA GLY A 114 3.85 -0.72 0.01
C GLY A 114 5.09 -0.51 0.89
N ALA A 115 5.64 -1.59 1.49
CA ALA A 115 6.90 -1.52 2.24
C ALA A 115 8.06 -1.15 1.32
N VAL A 116 8.13 -1.77 0.15
CA VAL A 116 9.24 -1.58 -0.79
C VAL A 116 9.21 -0.17 -1.37
N HIS A 117 8.03 0.36 -1.71
CA HIS A 117 7.94 1.68 -2.34
C HIS A 117 8.40 2.83 -1.41
N THR A 118 7.96 2.85 -0.15
CA THR A 118 8.33 3.91 0.81
C THR A 118 9.83 3.91 1.08
N GLN A 119 10.43 2.74 1.27
CA GLN A 119 11.87 2.59 1.50
C GLN A 119 12.69 2.98 0.26
N MET A 120 12.26 2.57 -0.94
CA MET A 120 12.93 2.94 -2.19
C MET A 120 12.82 4.45 -2.46
N SER A 121 11.67 5.06 -2.16
CA SER A 121 11.46 6.50 -2.24
C SER A 121 12.39 7.26 -1.28
N ALA A 122 12.61 6.72 -0.07
CA ALA A 122 13.56 7.29 0.88
C ALA A 122 15.00 7.23 0.35
N VAL A 123 15.44 6.07 -0.17
CA VAL A 123 16.77 5.92 -0.78
C VAL A 123 16.95 6.87 -1.97
N ALA A 124 15.95 6.99 -2.84
CA ALA A 124 15.98 7.92 -3.96
C ALA A 124 16.10 9.38 -3.48
N SER A 125 15.33 9.77 -2.47
CA SER A 125 15.37 11.11 -1.89
C SER A 125 16.73 11.43 -1.25
N VAL A 126 17.34 10.46 -0.55
CA VAL A 126 18.71 10.61 -0.02
C VAL A 126 19.72 10.84 -1.16
N ARG A 127 19.64 10.07 -2.26
CA ARG A 127 20.51 10.28 -3.43
C ARG A 127 20.32 11.66 -4.04
N THR A 128 19.07 12.10 -4.22
CA THR A 128 18.77 13.43 -4.75
C THR A 128 19.37 14.52 -3.87
N LEU A 129 19.23 14.42 -2.55
CA LEU A 129 19.86 15.36 -1.61
C LEU A 129 21.40 15.35 -1.72
N SER A 130 22.04 14.18 -1.76
CA SER A 130 23.50 14.09 -1.87
C SER A 130 24.03 14.72 -3.17
N VAL A 131 23.32 14.54 -4.29
CA VAL A 131 23.68 15.18 -5.58
C VAL A 131 23.48 16.70 -5.49
N ALA A 132 22.32 17.15 -5.03
CA ALA A 132 22.01 18.57 -4.88
C ALA A 132 23.03 19.31 -3.99
N LEU A 133 23.42 18.71 -2.87
CA LEU A 133 24.43 19.25 -1.97
C LEU A 133 25.80 19.39 -2.63
N ARG A 134 26.21 18.40 -3.45
CA ARG A 134 27.47 18.45 -4.19
C ARG A 134 27.45 19.54 -5.25
N GLU A 135 26.35 19.67 -6.00
CA GLU A 135 26.20 20.72 -7.00
C GLU A 135 26.16 22.12 -6.34
N TYR A 136 25.52 22.25 -5.17
CA TYR A 136 25.53 23.49 -4.40
C TYR A 136 26.95 23.88 -3.96
N ALA A 137 27.72 22.92 -3.43
CA ALA A 137 29.09 23.15 -2.99
C ALA A 137 30.05 23.51 -4.13
N LYS A 138 29.78 23.02 -5.36
CA LYS A 138 30.50 23.45 -6.57
C LYS A 138 30.16 24.89 -6.96
N ALA A 139 28.89 25.28 -6.85
CA ALA A 139 28.44 26.64 -7.14
C ALA A 139 28.91 27.66 -6.09
N HIS A 140 29.08 27.26 -4.83
CA HIS A 140 29.47 28.12 -3.71
C HIS A 140 30.78 27.67 -3.05
N PRO A 141 31.94 27.80 -3.73
CA PRO A 141 33.22 27.29 -3.24
C PRO A 141 33.72 28.00 -1.97
N SER A 142 33.27 29.22 -1.67
CA SER A 142 33.58 29.95 -0.44
C SER A 142 32.84 29.40 0.79
N GLU A 143 31.57 29.02 0.62
CA GLU A 143 30.69 28.58 1.72
C GLU A 143 30.70 27.06 1.91
N GLY A 144 30.86 26.30 0.82
CA GLY A 144 30.77 24.84 0.80
C GLY A 144 29.32 24.37 0.77
N TYR A 145 28.97 23.43 1.65
CA TYR A 145 27.61 22.92 1.77
C TYR A 145 26.65 23.95 2.40
N PRO A 146 25.34 23.90 2.08
CA PRO A 146 24.36 24.82 2.65
C PRO A 146 24.24 24.63 4.16
N SER A 147 23.74 25.66 4.84
CA SER A 147 23.44 25.60 6.28
C SER A 147 22.18 24.79 6.58
N SER A 148 21.23 24.78 5.65
CA SER A 148 19.92 24.15 5.81
C SER A 148 19.40 23.64 4.46
N ILE A 149 18.60 22.58 4.50
CA ILE A 149 17.96 22.00 3.30
C ILE A 149 17.05 23.01 2.59
N SER A 150 16.45 23.95 3.31
CA SER A 150 15.58 25.00 2.74
C SER A 150 16.32 25.95 1.79
N GLN A 151 17.65 26.04 1.85
CA GLN A 151 18.42 26.81 0.86
C GLN A 151 18.40 26.15 -0.52
N LEU A 152 18.18 24.82 -0.59
CA LEU A 152 18.11 24.07 -1.84
C LEU A 152 16.73 24.17 -2.50
N THR A 153 15.72 24.74 -1.84
CA THR A 153 14.34 24.82 -2.36
C THR A 153 14.01 26.19 -2.92
N GLN A 154 14.97 27.11 -2.90
CA GLN A 154 14.76 28.45 -3.46
C GLN A 154 14.58 28.35 -4.98
N PRO A 155 13.62 29.09 -5.56
CA PRO A 155 13.39 29.08 -7.00
C PRO A 155 14.52 29.86 -7.68
N THR A 156 15.52 29.13 -8.14
CA THR A 156 16.71 29.68 -8.81
C THR A 156 17.00 28.99 -10.15
N ASP A 157 16.15 28.06 -10.59
CA ASP A 157 16.33 27.18 -11.75
C ASP A 157 17.72 26.51 -11.78
N ALA A 158 18.29 26.32 -10.59
CA ALA A 158 19.65 25.88 -10.40
C ALA A 158 19.73 24.35 -10.40
N PRO A 159 20.84 23.75 -10.85
CA PRO A 159 20.98 22.28 -10.90
C PRO A 159 20.96 21.61 -9.52
N TRP A 160 21.16 22.38 -8.44
CA TRP A 160 21.08 21.91 -7.06
C TRP A 160 19.68 22.03 -6.46
N GLN A 161 18.69 22.53 -7.20
CA GLN A 161 17.35 22.74 -6.69
C GLN A 161 16.63 21.42 -6.44
N ILE A 162 15.97 21.31 -5.29
CA ILE A 162 15.20 20.12 -4.90
C ILE A 162 13.70 20.41 -4.83
N ASP A 163 12.92 19.33 -4.85
CA ASP A 163 11.48 19.34 -4.61
C ASP A 163 11.16 20.02 -3.24
N PRO A 164 10.28 21.04 -3.20
CA PRO A 164 9.86 21.70 -1.96
C PRO A 164 9.36 20.73 -0.88
N VAL A 165 8.74 19.61 -1.25
CA VAL A 165 8.27 18.58 -0.31
C VAL A 165 9.44 17.90 0.39
N LEU A 166 10.51 17.60 -0.36
CA LEU A 166 11.74 17.07 0.23
C LEU A 166 12.45 18.14 1.09
N GLY A 167 12.35 19.40 0.65
CA GLY A 167 12.75 20.59 1.38
C GLY A 167 12.12 20.75 2.76
N ALA A 168 10.85 20.39 2.89
CA ALA A 168 10.10 20.43 4.15
C ALA A 168 10.56 19.35 5.15
N GLY A 169 11.37 18.38 4.72
CA GLY A 169 11.97 17.37 5.58
C GLY A 169 11.09 16.14 5.84
N ILE A 170 9.91 16.01 5.23
CA ILE A 170 9.07 14.80 5.32
C ILE A 170 8.57 14.39 3.94
N LYS A 171 8.86 13.15 3.53
CA LYS A 171 8.38 12.57 2.26
C LYS A 171 8.22 11.05 2.40
N SER A 172 7.12 10.50 1.85
CA SER A 172 6.86 9.05 1.78
C SER A 172 7.00 8.32 3.12
N ALA A 173 6.42 8.87 4.20
CA ALA A 173 6.51 8.37 5.59
C ALA A 173 7.92 8.39 6.22
N TYR A 174 8.87 9.11 5.62
CA TYR A 174 10.22 9.32 6.15
C TYR A 174 10.46 10.78 6.49
N ARG A 175 11.18 11.01 7.59
CA ARG A 175 11.72 12.30 8.02
C ARG A 175 13.19 12.38 7.61
N PHE A 176 13.53 13.41 6.87
CA PHE A 176 14.89 13.71 6.43
C PHE A 176 15.46 14.80 7.33
N ALA A 177 16.52 14.46 8.05
CA ALA A 177 17.32 15.40 8.83
C ALA A 177 18.67 15.60 8.15
N TYR A 178 19.06 16.86 8.05
CA TYR A 178 20.32 17.30 7.48
C TYR A 178 21.10 18.09 8.52
N ALA A 179 22.37 17.75 8.67
CA ALA A 179 23.31 18.51 9.48
C ALA A 179 24.59 18.73 8.69
N ALA A 180 24.97 20.00 8.56
CA ALA A 180 26.25 20.41 7.99
C ALA A 180 27.20 20.80 9.11
N ASN A 181 28.42 20.28 9.06
CA ASN A 181 29.46 20.61 10.04
C ASN A 181 30.50 21.53 9.39
N SER A 182 30.88 22.59 10.09
CA SER A 182 31.99 23.46 9.70
C SER A 182 33.31 22.71 9.80
N GLY A 183 34.12 22.80 8.74
CA GLY A 183 35.53 22.39 8.77
C GLY A 183 36.41 23.46 9.44
N ALA A 184 37.73 23.28 9.33
CA ALA A 184 38.74 24.07 10.04
C ALA A 184 38.78 25.58 9.73
N VAL A 185 37.99 26.11 8.79
CA VAL A 185 38.03 27.52 8.36
C VAL A 185 36.63 28.03 7.98
N GLY A 186 35.61 27.84 8.83
CA GLY A 186 34.25 28.39 8.63
C GLY A 186 33.44 27.84 7.45
N LYS A 187 34.09 27.21 6.47
CA LYS A 187 33.49 26.51 5.33
C LYS A 187 32.89 25.19 5.76
N ARG A 188 31.67 24.88 5.32
CA ARG A 188 31.01 23.60 5.60
C ARG A 188 31.52 22.56 4.61
N THR A 189 32.45 21.72 5.03
CA THR A 189 33.09 20.69 4.20
C THR A 189 32.54 19.29 4.43
N ARG A 190 31.74 19.10 5.49
CA ARG A 190 31.12 17.82 5.84
C ARG A 190 29.62 17.99 5.97
N TYR A 191 28.89 16.94 5.61
CA TYR A 191 27.46 16.88 5.83
C TYR A 191 27.04 15.48 6.21
N THR A 192 25.92 15.38 6.90
CA THR A 192 25.24 14.13 7.20
C THR A 192 23.77 14.27 6.86
N ILE A 193 23.21 13.23 6.27
CA ILE A 193 21.78 13.09 6.03
C ILE A 193 21.34 11.81 6.73
N SER A 194 20.31 11.92 7.55
CA SER A 194 19.60 10.78 8.13
C SER A 194 18.15 10.77 7.68
N ALA A 195 17.69 9.64 7.15
CA ALA A 195 16.29 9.39 6.86
C ALA A 195 15.73 8.41 7.89
N GLU A 196 14.81 8.91 8.71
CA GLU A 196 14.19 8.16 9.79
C GLU A 196 12.71 7.90 9.46
N PRO A 197 12.21 6.67 9.61
CA PRO A 197 10.80 6.40 9.41
C PRO A 197 9.95 7.11 10.47
N LEU A 198 8.81 7.67 10.07
CA LEU A 198 7.85 8.28 11.01
C LEU A 198 7.22 7.25 11.95
N HIS A 199 7.09 6.00 11.48
CA HIS A 199 6.50 4.89 12.23
C HIS A 199 7.50 3.70 12.29
N PRO A 200 8.56 3.79 13.12
CA PRO A 200 9.63 2.79 13.16
C PRO A 200 9.17 1.40 13.59
N LYS A 201 8.04 1.30 14.32
CA LYS A 201 7.43 0.02 14.74
C LYS A 201 6.60 -0.65 13.65
N SER A 202 6.40 0.01 12.51
CA SER A 202 5.64 -0.53 11.39
C SER A 202 6.52 -1.48 10.57
N PRO A 203 6.04 -2.68 10.19
CA PRO A 203 6.79 -3.60 9.36
C PRO A 203 7.12 -3.02 7.96
N TYR A 204 6.39 -1.98 7.55
CA TYR A 204 6.56 -1.31 6.25
C TYR A 204 7.65 -0.22 6.27
N SER A 205 8.01 0.31 7.44
CA SER A 205 8.87 1.49 7.61
C SER A 205 9.82 1.30 8.80
N ASN A 206 10.58 0.21 8.80
CA ASN A 206 11.49 -0.17 9.90
C ASN A 206 12.98 -0.02 9.56
N ARG A 207 13.29 0.50 8.36
CA ARG A 207 14.66 0.73 7.91
C ARG A 207 15.00 2.19 8.04
N PHE A 208 16.16 2.46 8.61
CA PHE A 208 16.76 3.79 8.76
C PHE A 208 17.89 3.91 7.74
N PHE A 209 18.03 5.10 7.14
CA PHE A 209 19.09 5.36 6.17
C PHE A 209 19.98 6.50 6.64
N PHE A 210 21.26 6.37 6.34
CA PHE A 210 22.27 7.38 6.66
C PHE A 210 23.22 7.55 5.47
N THR A 211 23.63 8.78 5.20
CA THR A 211 24.73 9.05 4.28
C THR A 211 25.48 10.29 4.73
N ASP A 212 26.74 10.38 4.30
CA ASP A 212 27.67 11.46 4.57
C ASP A 212 28.30 11.95 3.26
N GLU A 213 29.36 12.77 3.34
CA GLU A 213 30.08 13.26 2.17
C GLU A 213 30.59 12.17 1.21
N SER A 214 30.82 10.94 1.70
CA SER A 214 31.25 9.81 0.86
C SER A 214 30.20 9.45 -0.19
N GLY A 215 28.91 9.74 0.09
CA GLY A 215 27.78 9.36 -0.74
C GLY A 215 27.43 7.87 -0.67
N VAL A 216 28.07 7.12 0.23
CA VAL A 216 27.66 5.75 0.55
C VAL A 216 26.38 5.82 1.38
N ILE A 217 25.32 5.14 0.92
CA ILE A 217 24.09 5.01 1.68
C ILE A 217 24.23 3.80 2.58
N ARG A 218 24.10 4.02 3.88
CA ARG A 218 24.13 3.00 4.92
C ARG A 218 22.73 2.77 5.43
N MET A 219 22.44 1.52 5.78
CA MET A 219 21.11 1.11 6.22
C MET A 219 21.21 0.30 7.49
N GLU A 220 20.23 0.53 8.36
CA GLU A 220 20.08 -0.20 9.60
C GLU A 220 18.60 -0.49 9.83
N LYS A 221 18.30 -1.61 10.50
CA LYS A 221 16.93 -2.01 10.81
C LYS A 221 16.65 -1.80 12.30
N ASP A 222 15.46 -1.28 12.62
CA ASP A 222 14.93 -1.11 13.98
C ASP A 222 15.71 -0.13 14.89
N LYS A 223 16.82 0.44 14.42
CA LYS A 223 17.61 1.48 15.10
C LYS A 223 18.17 2.49 14.10
N LYS A 224 18.54 3.69 14.59
CA LYS A 224 19.08 4.77 13.77
C LYS A 224 20.37 4.34 13.06
N ALA A 225 20.41 4.53 11.74
CA ALA A 225 21.60 4.27 10.94
C ALA A 225 22.69 5.33 11.21
N THR A 226 23.94 4.89 11.21
CA THR A 226 25.12 5.75 11.47
C THR A 226 26.20 5.49 10.43
N ALA A 227 27.33 6.21 10.54
CA ALA A 227 28.51 5.99 9.69
C ALA A 227 29.10 4.58 9.84
N ASP A 228 28.81 3.87 10.93
CA ASP A 228 29.29 2.50 11.17
C ASP A 228 28.31 1.43 10.67
N SER A 229 27.09 1.82 10.28
CA SER A 229 26.10 0.88 9.75
C SER A 229 26.53 0.31 8.40
N ALA A 230 26.03 -0.90 8.09
CA ALA A 230 26.34 -1.58 6.85
C ALA A 230 25.93 -0.75 5.62
N ALA A 231 26.78 -0.74 4.59
CA ALA A 231 26.45 -0.12 3.32
C ALA A 231 25.28 -0.86 2.67
N LEU A 232 24.34 -0.11 2.10
CA LEU A 232 23.25 -0.64 1.29
C LEU A 232 23.87 -1.16 -0.02
N GLN A 233 23.92 -2.48 -0.18
CA GLN A 233 24.37 -3.17 -1.40
C GLN A 233 23.25 -3.22 -2.44
#